data_AF-A0A955LP19-F1
#
_entry.id   AF-A0A955LP19-F1
#
_cell.length_a   1.000
_cell.length_b   1.000
_cell.length_c   1.000
_cell.angle_alpha   90.00
_cell.angle_beta   90.00
_cell.angle_gamma   90.00
#
_symmetry.space_group_name_H-M   'P 1'
#
loop_
_entity.id
_entity.type
_entity.pdbx_description
1 polymer ?
#
loop_
_entity_poly.entity_id
_entity_poly.type
_entity_poly.pdbx_seq_one_letter_code
_entity_poly.pdbx_strand_id
1 'polypeptide(L)'
;MPTTSPPKIAVLADAHANWPALEAVLGDLARKSISEIWYLGDFIGYGPYPRRVITELKKRVAKAIVGNYDLNVLRLPRKRKKWIQRKDPSKMYSFEWTFKQLKREDKDYLARLPARTTAAALGRTFLLVHGSPEAVDEPLTADTPPERFKQLAANVEEDVILCGHTHQYFSKKIAGKYFVNPGSVGRSFDGNPAASYVILEQSPAGIAVRNMRVAYDVTKVIRKMRSEGFPKDVCESIEKARHLDDILDGRRRDSGDTEVLKEVVKLARSYSYEKQHSHQVTRIALRMYDDLQDLHQLSERNRLLLQSASLLHDIGWIKGRLRHHKTARDIILRSFRLPLTREEKVIVALVARYHRRSLPRESHKYYADLPEERQTALKKLAAILRIADGLDRRRISAVDDVHCAVRKDAVALNIDADDFSEVEKEAALKKADLFRDIFGKNITINWKPSAVRG
;
A
#
# COMPACT_ATOMS: atom_id res chain seq x y z
N MET A 1 -45.89 35.28 1.74
CA MET A 1 -44.52 35.33 2.33
C MET A 1 -43.56 34.75 1.30
N PRO A 2 -42.42 35.38 1.01
CA PRO A 2 -41.45 34.76 0.11
C PRO A 2 -40.95 33.48 0.77
N THR A 3 -41.20 32.34 0.12
CA THR A 3 -40.76 31.03 0.55
C THR A 3 -39.25 30.95 0.39
N THR A 4 -38.50 31.35 1.42
CA THR A 4 -37.06 31.11 1.47
C THR A 4 -36.87 29.60 1.40
N SER A 5 -36.23 29.12 0.32
CA SER A 5 -35.90 27.70 0.19
C SER A 5 -35.12 27.24 1.44
N PRO A 6 -35.37 26.02 1.93
CA PRO A 6 -34.70 25.54 3.14
C PRO A 6 -33.17 25.59 2.95
N PRO A 7 -32.41 25.92 4.02
CA PRO A 7 -30.96 26.09 3.93
C PRO A 7 -30.29 24.80 3.47
N LYS A 8 -29.23 24.95 2.67
CA LYS A 8 -28.45 23.84 2.10
C LYS A 8 -26.99 24.00 2.44
N ILE A 9 -26.35 22.94 2.91
CA ILE A 9 -24.94 22.96 3.28
C ILE A 9 -24.18 22.05 2.33
N ALA A 10 -23.14 22.59 1.69
CA ALA A 10 -22.24 21.80 0.86
C ALA A 10 -21.05 21.34 1.71
N VAL A 11 -20.80 20.04 1.70
CA VAL A 11 -19.66 19.41 2.38
C VAL A 11 -18.69 18.89 1.35
N LEU A 12 -17.47 19.40 1.39
CA LEU A 12 -16.39 19.13 0.44
C LEU A 12 -15.18 18.58 1.20
N ALA A 13 -14.35 17.77 0.54
CA ALA A 13 -13.11 17.26 1.09
C ALA A 13 -12.08 16.98 -0.02
N ASP A 14 -10.82 16.82 0.34
CA ASP A 14 -9.82 16.12 -0.47
C ASP A 14 -9.65 16.76 -1.87
N ALA A 15 -9.48 18.08 -1.94
CA ALA A 15 -9.23 18.76 -3.22
C ALA A 15 -7.82 18.48 -3.74
N HIS A 16 -6.88 18.15 -2.86
CA HIS A 16 -5.53 17.70 -3.21
C HIS A 16 -4.85 18.59 -4.25
N ALA A 17 -4.96 19.92 -4.13
CA ALA A 17 -4.42 20.89 -5.07
C ALA A 17 -4.90 20.75 -6.54
N ASN A 18 -6.05 20.09 -6.78
CA ASN A 18 -6.69 19.96 -8.08
C ASN A 18 -7.67 21.12 -8.32
N TRP A 19 -7.14 22.27 -8.74
CA TRP A 19 -7.96 23.46 -9.01
C TRP A 19 -9.07 23.23 -10.06
N PRO A 20 -8.83 22.61 -11.23
CA PRO A 20 -9.90 22.40 -12.21
C PRO A 20 -11.12 21.66 -11.65
N ALA A 21 -10.90 20.68 -10.77
CA ALA A 21 -11.98 19.97 -10.10
C ALA A 21 -12.73 20.85 -9.11
N LEU A 22 -11.99 21.59 -8.26
CA LEU A 22 -12.59 22.53 -7.31
C LEU A 22 -13.35 23.66 -8.03
N GLU A 23 -12.81 24.20 -9.12
CA GLU A 23 -13.44 25.23 -9.96
C GLU A 23 -14.80 24.76 -10.49
N ALA A 24 -14.85 23.53 -10.99
CA ALA A 24 -16.10 22.92 -11.46
C ALA A 24 -17.11 22.74 -10.32
N VAL A 25 -16.68 22.27 -9.15
CA VAL A 25 -17.54 22.15 -7.97
C VAL A 25 -18.07 23.52 -7.54
N LEU A 26 -17.21 24.54 -7.39
CA LEU A 26 -17.63 25.90 -7.01
C LEU A 26 -18.64 26.50 -8.00
N GLY A 27 -18.44 26.27 -9.31
CA GLY A 27 -19.39 26.66 -10.35
C GLY A 27 -20.73 25.93 -10.24
N ASP A 28 -20.71 24.66 -9.83
CA ASP A 28 -21.92 23.89 -9.55
C ASP A 28 -22.66 24.38 -8.31
N LEU A 29 -21.95 24.67 -7.22
CA LEU A 29 -22.51 25.21 -5.98
C LEU A 29 -23.21 26.57 -6.20
N ALA A 30 -22.64 27.44 -7.04
CA ALA A 30 -23.21 28.75 -7.35
C ALA A 30 -24.63 28.69 -7.94
N ARG A 31 -25.03 27.53 -8.50
CA ARG A 31 -26.35 27.32 -9.11
C ARG A 31 -27.36 26.64 -8.18
N LYS A 32 -26.96 26.30 -6.93
CA LYS A 32 -27.74 25.42 -6.03
C LYS A 32 -28.20 26.09 -4.73
N SER A 33 -28.10 27.41 -4.64
CA SER A 33 -28.52 28.21 -3.46
C SER A 33 -27.96 27.64 -2.16
N ILE A 34 -26.64 27.37 -2.15
CA ILE A 34 -25.93 26.85 -0.98
C ILE A 34 -25.78 27.97 0.06
N SER A 35 -26.16 27.68 1.30
CA SER A 35 -26.08 28.62 2.43
C SER A 35 -24.67 28.66 3.02
N GLU A 36 -24.05 27.50 3.22
CA GLU A 36 -22.69 27.38 3.74
C GLU A 36 -21.90 26.27 3.04
N ILE A 37 -20.58 26.45 2.99
CA ILE A 37 -19.64 25.45 2.51
C ILE A 37 -18.75 25.03 3.68
N TRP A 38 -18.71 23.74 3.98
CA TRP A 38 -17.84 23.14 4.99
C TRP A 38 -16.81 22.24 4.32
N TYR A 39 -15.55 22.32 4.78
CA TYR A 39 -14.42 21.66 4.15
C TYR A 39 -13.64 20.75 5.10
N LEU A 40 -13.49 19.47 4.75
CA LEU A 40 -12.98 18.42 5.65
C LEU A 40 -11.47 18.15 5.54
N GLY A 41 -10.70 19.07 4.96
CA GLY A 41 -9.24 18.98 4.88
C GLY A 41 -8.71 18.38 3.58
N ASP A 42 -7.38 18.25 3.51
CA ASP A 42 -6.61 17.84 2.33
C ASP A 42 -6.78 18.81 1.17
N PHE A 43 -6.43 20.06 1.45
CA PHE A 43 -6.38 21.15 0.48
C PHE A 43 -5.31 20.88 -0.58
N ILE A 44 -4.20 20.27 -0.18
CA ILE A 44 -2.97 20.14 -0.98
C ILE A 44 -2.44 18.70 -0.98
N GLY A 45 -1.46 18.41 -1.83
CA GLY A 45 -0.71 17.14 -1.74
C GLY A 45 -0.32 16.58 -3.10
N TYR A 46 -1.26 16.44 -4.03
CA TYR A 46 -1.06 15.68 -5.27
C TYR A 46 -1.24 16.45 -6.58
N GLY A 47 -1.96 17.57 -6.56
CA GLY A 47 -2.26 18.40 -7.72
C GLY A 47 -1.34 19.62 -7.85
N PRO A 48 -1.32 20.27 -9.02
CA PRO A 48 -0.35 21.31 -9.33
C PRO A 48 -0.82 22.74 -8.98
N TYR A 49 -1.89 22.90 -8.19
CA TYR A 49 -2.47 24.22 -7.87
C TYR A 49 -2.68 24.50 -6.36
N PRO A 50 -1.69 24.22 -5.48
CA PRO A 50 -1.91 24.26 -4.04
C PRO A 50 -2.34 25.64 -3.53
N ARG A 51 -1.65 26.71 -3.96
CA ARG A 51 -1.96 28.08 -3.51
C ARG A 51 -3.33 28.57 -3.98
N ARG A 52 -3.74 28.19 -5.19
CA ARG A 52 -5.05 28.57 -5.74
C ARG A 52 -6.18 27.90 -4.97
N VAL A 53 -6.03 26.60 -4.68
CA VAL A 53 -7.01 25.88 -3.84
C VAL A 53 -7.13 26.49 -2.44
N ILE A 54 -5.99 26.75 -1.77
CA ILE A 54 -5.98 27.41 -0.45
C ILE A 54 -6.69 28.76 -0.51
N THR A 55 -6.30 29.61 -1.47
CA THR A 55 -6.83 30.97 -1.62
C THR A 55 -8.35 30.96 -1.83
N GLU A 56 -8.84 30.10 -2.72
CA GLU A 56 -10.25 30.11 -3.12
C GLU A 56 -11.16 29.47 -2.07
N LEU A 57 -10.69 28.43 -1.37
CA LEU A 57 -11.42 27.84 -0.25
C LEU A 57 -11.45 28.80 0.94
N LYS A 58 -10.31 29.41 1.32
CA LYS A 58 -10.22 30.37 2.43
C LYS A 58 -11.24 31.52 2.31
N LYS A 59 -11.58 31.94 1.09
CA LYS A 59 -12.55 33.01 0.82
C LYS A 59 -14.02 32.58 0.97
N ARG A 60 -14.33 31.29 0.83
CA ARG A 60 -15.71 30.80 0.59
C ARG A 60 -16.21 29.79 1.62
N VAL A 61 -15.31 29.08 2.30
CA VAL A 61 -15.70 28.07 3.28
C VAL A 61 -16.00 28.74 4.61
N ALA A 62 -17.16 28.43 5.18
CA ALA A 62 -17.55 28.90 6.49
C ALA A 62 -16.82 28.14 7.60
N LYS A 63 -16.50 26.86 7.35
CA LYS A 63 -15.78 25.97 8.27
C LYS A 63 -14.78 25.14 7.50
N ALA A 64 -13.57 25.01 8.06
CA ALA A 64 -12.53 24.17 7.51
C ALA A 64 -11.72 23.52 8.64
N ILE A 65 -11.30 22.29 8.41
CA ILE A 65 -10.35 21.56 9.25
C ILE A 65 -9.10 21.21 8.44
N VAL A 66 -8.01 20.87 9.13
CA VAL A 66 -6.78 20.41 8.49
C VAL A 66 -6.86 18.92 8.16
N GLY A 67 -6.38 18.51 6.99
CA GLY A 67 -6.24 17.11 6.61
C GLY A 67 -4.85 16.54 6.89
N ASN A 68 -4.69 15.22 6.70
CA ASN A 68 -3.42 14.56 6.99
C ASN A 68 -2.34 14.92 5.94
N TYR A 69 -2.70 15.17 4.67
CA TYR A 69 -1.74 15.61 3.65
C TYR A 69 -1.27 17.04 3.89
N ASP A 70 -2.16 17.93 4.33
CA ASP A 70 -1.80 19.29 4.72
C ASP A 70 -0.73 19.25 5.82
N LEU A 71 -0.97 18.46 6.88
CA LEU A 71 -0.01 18.25 7.96
C LEU A 71 1.29 17.60 7.49
N ASN A 72 1.22 16.62 6.58
CA ASN A 72 2.39 15.92 6.08
C ASN A 72 3.32 16.87 5.30
N VAL A 73 2.76 17.71 4.45
CA VAL A 73 3.53 18.72 3.70
C VAL A 73 4.19 19.71 4.68
N LEU A 74 3.46 20.23 5.68
CA LEU A 74 4.04 21.13 6.67
C LEU A 74 5.17 20.50 7.50
N ARG A 75 5.08 19.19 7.77
CA ARG A 75 6.08 18.42 8.53
C ARG A 75 7.27 17.98 7.69
N LEU A 76 7.23 18.16 6.37
CA LEU A 76 8.26 17.68 5.43
C LEU A 76 9.68 18.09 5.84
N PRO A 77 10.01 19.35 6.19
CA PRO A 77 11.39 19.73 6.56
C PRO A 77 11.97 18.91 7.71
N ARG A 78 11.12 18.53 8.69
CA ARG A 78 11.52 17.75 9.86
C ARG A 78 11.55 16.25 9.59
N LYS A 79 10.71 15.75 8.68
CA LYS A 79 10.51 14.32 8.42
C LYS A 79 11.19 13.79 7.17
N ARG A 80 11.70 14.67 6.29
CA ARG A 80 12.27 14.34 4.97
C ARG A 80 13.26 13.18 5.01
N LYS A 81 14.28 13.25 5.89
CA LYS A 81 15.31 12.20 6.03
C LYS A 81 14.72 10.82 6.32
N LYS A 82 13.68 10.75 7.16
CA LYS A 82 13.01 9.50 7.52
C LYS A 82 12.07 9.01 6.41
N TRP A 83 11.42 9.92 5.69
CA TRP A 83 10.41 9.55 4.70
C TRP A 83 10.99 9.14 3.35
N ILE A 84 12.11 9.73 2.93
CA ILE A 84 12.76 9.36 1.66
C ILE A 84 13.17 7.88 1.61
N GLN A 85 13.41 7.27 2.78
CA GLN A 85 13.76 5.85 2.94
C GLN A 85 12.55 4.92 3.04
N ARG A 86 11.34 5.45 3.29
CA ARG A 86 10.17 4.66 3.71
C ARG A 86 8.95 4.83 2.84
N LYS A 87 8.86 5.94 2.10
CA LYS A 87 7.71 6.27 1.26
C LYS A 87 8.10 6.11 -0.19
N ASP A 88 7.12 5.74 -1.00
CA ASP A 88 7.27 5.67 -2.44
C ASP A 88 7.81 7.01 -3.02
N PRO A 89 8.78 6.97 -3.95
CA PRO A 89 9.38 8.16 -4.54
C PRO A 89 8.36 9.12 -5.16
N SER A 90 7.28 8.61 -5.75
CA SER A 90 6.27 9.43 -6.41
C SER A 90 5.40 10.19 -5.40
N LYS A 91 5.12 9.55 -4.27
CA LYS A 91 4.48 10.22 -3.12
C LYS A 91 5.40 11.28 -2.52
N MET A 92 6.70 10.99 -2.40
CA MET A 92 7.70 11.96 -1.93
C MET A 92 7.82 13.16 -2.86
N TYR A 93 7.81 12.95 -4.18
CA TYR A 93 7.83 14.04 -5.16
C TYR A 93 6.67 15.01 -4.91
N SER A 94 5.46 14.48 -4.74
CA SER A 94 4.25 15.28 -4.57
C SER A 94 4.31 16.16 -3.31
N PHE A 95 4.85 15.63 -2.20
CA PHE A 95 5.11 16.41 -0.98
C PHE A 95 6.16 17.50 -1.18
N GLU A 96 7.32 17.15 -1.76
CA GLU A 96 8.42 18.09 -1.96
C GLU A 96 8.04 19.21 -2.92
N TRP A 97 7.39 18.86 -4.02
CA TRP A 97 6.89 19.82 -5.00
C TRP A 97 5.90 20.77 -4.34
N THR A 98 4.87 20.23 -3.65
CA THR A 98 3.86 21.06 -2.98
C THR A 98 4.50 21.99 -1.96
N PHE A 99 5.40 21.49 -1.10
CA PHE A 99 6.05 22.30 -0.07
C PHE A 99 6.83 23.49 -0.64
N LYS A 100 7.49 23.29 -1.80
CA LYS A 100 8.25 24.33 -2.51
C LYS A 100 7.34 25.41 -3.10
N GLN A 101 6.13 25.06 -3.52
CA GLN A 101 5.19 26.02 -4.08
C GLN A 101 4.54 26.93 -3.03
N LEU A 102 4.43 26.48 -1.78
CA LEU A 102 3.73 27.22 -0.72
C LEU A 102 4.56 28.41 -0.19
N LYS A 103 3.91 29.57 -0.06
CA LYS A 103 4.45 30.72 0.68
C LYS A 103 4.23 30.56 2.18
N ARG A 104 4.86 31.44 2.96
CA ARG A 104 4.69 31.50 4.43
C ARG A 104 3.23 31.67 4.83
N GLU A 105 2.51 32.59 4.19
CA GLU A 105 1.07 32.83 4.44
C GLU A 105 0.20 31.58 4.24
N ASP A 106 0.53 30.74 3.25
CA ASP A 106 -0.20 29.50 2.97
C ASP A 106 0.05 28.48 4.08
N LYS A 107 1.32 28.33 4.49
CA LYS A 107 1.74 27.42 5.57
C LYS A 107 1.12 27.85 6.91
N ASP A 108 1.12 29.14 7.20
CA ASP A 108 0.56 29.71 8.44
C ASP A 108 -0.96 29.59 8.48
N TYR A 109 -1.64 29.62 7.33
CA TYR A 109 -3.07 29.35 7.26
C TYR A 109 -3.35 27.87 7.57
N LEU A 110 -2.70 26.94 6.86
CA LEU A 110 -2.91 25.50 7.06
C LEU A 110 -2.55 25.06 8.48
N ALA A 111 -1.50 25.62 9.08
CA ALA A 111 -1.09 25.30 10.45
C ALA A 111 -2.08 25.78 11.52
N ARG A 112 -2.94 26.76 11.22
CA ARG A 112 -3.95 27.29 12.14
C ARG A 112 -5.30 26.60 12.03
N LEU A 113 -5.53 25.82 10.97
CA LEU A 113 -6.77 25.07 10.82
C LEU A 113 -6.89 24.04 11.97
N PRO A 114 -8.06 23.94 12.61
CA PRO A 114 -8.27 22.98 13.68
C PRO A 114 -8.28 21.55 13.13
N ALA A 115 -7.87 20.57 13.94
CA ALA A 115 -7.95 19.15 13.59
C ALA A 115 -9.39 18.62 13.53
N ARG A 116 -10.28 19.25 14.30
CA ARG A 116 -11.73 18.99 14.32
C ARG A 116 -12.49 20.25 14.70
N THR A 117 -13.74 20.36 14.28
CA THR A 117 -14.66 21.42 14.73
C THR A 117 -16.09 20.90 14.80
N THR A 118 -16.95 21.60 15.52
CA THR A 118 -18.38 21.33 15.56
C THR A 118 -19.19 22.42 14.86
N ALA A 119 -20.44 22.10 14.53
CA ALA A 119 -21.40 23.06 13.98
C ALA A 119 -22.83 22.70 14.41
N ALA A 120 -23.72 23.70 14.45
CA ALA A 120 -25.15 23.49 14.62
C ALA A 120 -25.86 24.10 13.40
N ALA A 121 -26.61 23.27 12.67
CA ALA A 121 -27.37 23.70 11.49
C ALA A 121 -28.46 22.67 11.18
N LEU A 122 -29.43 23.00 10.32
CA LEU A 122 -30.47 22.03 9.88
C LEU A 122 -31.18 21.31 11.05
N GLY A 123 -31.26 21.93 12.23
CA GLY A 123 -31.81 21.34 13.46
C GLY A 123 -30.97 20.20 14.07
N ARG A 124 -29.67 20.12 13.77
CA ARG A 124 -28.75 19.05 14.19
C ARG A 124 -27.39 19.60 14.61
N THR A 125 -26.66 18.80 15.38
CA THR A 125 -25.26 19.02 15.73
C THR A 125 -24.33 18.19 14.83
N PHE A 126 -23.22 18.78 14.40
CA PHE A 126 -22.27 18.17 13.49
C PHE A 126 -20.88 18.15 14.09
N LEU A 127 -20.17 17.04 13.89
CA LEU A 127 -18.74 16.91 14.11
C LEU A 127 -18.03 16.81 12.75
N LEU A 128 -17.07 17.71 12.51
CA LEU A 128 -16.24 17.71 11.31
C LEU A 128 -14.85 17.19 11.68
N VAL A 129 -14.48 16.06 11.08
CA VAL A 129 -13.17 15.41 11.22
C VAL A 129 -12.65 14.99 9.84
N HIS A 130 -11.34 14.80 9.69
CA HIS A 130 -10.77 14.36 8.43
C HIS A 130 -10.81 12.83 8.30
N GLY A 131 -10.29 12.10 9.30
CA GLY A 131 -10.40 10.64 9.41
C GLY A 131 -11.61 10.24 10.25
N SER A 132 -11.38 9.63 11.40
CA SER A 132 -12.40 9.33 12.40
C SER A 132 -12.44 10.36 13.55
N PRO A 133 -13.45 10.31 14.43
CA PRO A 133 -13.45 11.07 15.69
C PRO A 133 -12.23 10.84 16.59
N GLU A 134 -11.57 9.68 16.49
CA GLU A 134 -10.46 9.28 17.35
C GLU A 134 -9.08 9.52 16.70
N ALA A 135 -8.99 9.48 15.37
CA ALA A 135 -7.73 9.61 14.64
C ALA A 135 -7.89 10.27 13.26
N VAL A 136 -7.00 11.21 12.94
CA VAL A 136 -7.03 11.99 11.69
C VAL A 136 -6.76 11.15 10.43
N ASP A 137 -6.13 9.99 10.58
CA ASP A 137 -5.71 9.08 9.51
C ASP A 137 -6.31 7.67 9.62
N GLU A 138 -7.32 7.49 10.48
CA GLU A 138 -8.09 6.24 10.49
C GLU A 138 -9.03 6.21 9.26
N PRO A 139 -8.96 5.15 8.43
CA PRO A 139 -9.83 5.03 7.27
C PRO A 139 -11.23 4.53 7.66
N LEU A 140 -12.24 5.35 7.39
CA LEU A 140 -13.64 4.96 7.42
C LEU A 140 -14.18 4.82 5.99
N THR A 141 -14.75 3.66 5.66
CA THR A 141 -15.30 3.35 4.34
C THR A 141 -16.72 2.78 4.44
N ALA A 142 -17.35 2.53 3.29
CA ALA A 142 -18.64 1.84 3.25
C ALA A 142 -18.57 0.41 3.83
N ASP A 143 -17.40 -0.21 3.81
CA ASP A 143 -17.16 -1.59 4.26
C ASP A 143 -16.63 -1.68 5.71
N THR A 144 -16.37 -0.55 6.36
CA THR A 144 -15.98 -0.54 7.77
C THR A 144 -17.05 -1.25 8.61
N PRO A 145 -16.66 -2.20 9.51
CA PRO A 145 -17.61 -2.96 10.31
C PRO A 145 -18.57 -2.07 11.11
N PRO A 146 -19.88 -2.37 11.15
CA PRO A 146 -20.86 -1.58 11.92
C PRO A 146 -20.48 -1.40 13.40
N GLU A 147 -19.81 -2.38 13.99
CA GLU A 147 -19.32 -2.37 15.36
C GLU A 147 -18.32 -1.24 15.60
N ARG A 148 -17.43 -0.97 14.63
CA ARG A 148 -16.49 0.16 14.73
C ARG A 148 -17.24 1.49 14.69
N PHE A 149 -18.25 1.63 13.84
CA PHE A 149 -19.10 2.82 13.84
C PHE A 149 -19.89 3.00 15.14
N LYS A 150 -20.38 1.90 15.76
CA LYS A 150 -21.06 1.96 17.06
C LYS A 150 -20.12 2.46 18.17
N GLN A 151 -18.87 1.99 18.19
CA GLN A 151 -17.86 2.47 19.14
C GLN A 151 -17.61 3.98 18.96
N LEU A 152 -17.38 4.41 17.71
CA LEU A 152 -17.18 5.83 17.41
C LEU A 152 -18.41 6.68 17.77
N ALA A 153 -19.61 6.17 17.51
CA ALA A 153 -20.87 6.83 17.84
C ALA A 153 -21.06 7.00 19.35
N ALA A 154 -20.60 6.05 20.16
CA ALA A 154 -20.66 6.14 21.62
C ALA A 154 -19.70 7.18 22.21
N ASN A 155 -18.65 7.56 21.46
CA ASN A 155 -17.61 8.49 21.91
C ASN A 155 -17.84 9.94 21.46
N VAL A 156 -18.98 10.24 20.84
CA VAL A 156 -19.31 11.58 20.31
C VAL A 156 -20.75 11.95 20.64
N GLU A 157 -20.99 13.23 20.94
CA GLU A 157 -22.33 13.72 21.27
C GLU A 157 -23.12 14.14 20.02
N GLU A 158 -22.43 14.47 18.94
CA GLU A 158 -23.03 15.06 17.75
C GLU A 158 -23.94 14.09 16.96
N ASP A 159 -24.98 14.62 16.33
CA ASP A 159 -25.94 13.85 15.53
C ASP A 159 -25.32 13.34 14.22
N VAL A 160 -24.41 14.12 13.63
CA VAL A 160 -23.86 13.88 12.30
C VAL A 160 -22.34 14.04 12.32
N ILE A 161 -21.63 12.97 11.98
CA ILE A 161 -20.18 12.92 11.84
C ILE A 161 -19.84 13.01 10.35
N LEU A 162 -19.15 14.08 9.97
CA LEU A 162 -18.62 14.32 8.63
C LEU A 162 -17.14 13.95 8.62
N CYS A 163 -16.75 13.04 7.71
CA CYS A 163 -15.39 12.54 7.53
C CYS A 163 -14.94 12.61 6.06
N GLY A 164 -13.64 12.70 5.80
CA GLY A 164 -13.02 12.68 4.47
C GLY A 164 -12.04 11.52 4.33
N HIS A 165 -10.81 11.79 3.89
CA HIS A 165 -9.63 10.90 3.97
C HIS A 165 -9.64 9.65 3.06
N THR A 166 -10.74 8.91 2.97
CA THR A 166 -10.84 7.69 2.14
C THR A 166 -11.32 7.94 0.72
N HIS A 167 -11.72 9.18 0.42
CA HIS A 167 -12.08 9.69 -0.92
C HIS A 167 -13.23 8.96 -1.61
N GLN A 168 -13.98 8.14 -0.87
CA GLN A 168 -15.14 7.41 -1.37
C GLN A 168 -16.39 7.88 -0.64
N TYR A 169 -17.42 8.22 -1.41
CA TYR A 169 -18.70 8.62 -0.82
C TYR A 169 -19.31 7.45 -0.04
N PHE A 170 -19.78 7.74 1.16
CA PHE A 170 -20.74 6.90 1.84
C PHE A 170 -21.62 7.74 2.77
N SER A 171 -22.80 7.22 3.09
CA SER A 171 -23.70 7.75 4.10
C SER A 171 -24.33 6.58 4.86
N LYS A 172 -24.17 6.57 6.18
CA LYS A 172 -24.70 5.50 7.05
C LYS A 172 -25.38 6.13 8.25
N LYS A 173 -26.46 5.50 8.71
CA LYS A 173 -27.09 5.80 10.00
C LYS A 173 -26.87 4.62 10.93
N ILE A 174 -26.09 4.82 12.00
CA ILE A 174 -25.69 3.77 12.95
C ILE A 174 -25.83 4.33 14.36
N ALA A 175 -26.46 3.56 15.26
CA ALA A 175 -26.71 3.96 16.65
C ALA A 175 -27.36 5.37 16.75
N GLY A 176 -28.31 5.68 15.85
CA GLY A 176 -29.01 6.96 15.82
C GLY A 176 -28.25 8.13 15.18
N LYS A 177 -26.95 7.99 14.91
CA LYS A 177 -26.08 9.04 14.34
C LYS A 177 -25.80 8.81 12.85
N TYR A 178 -25.55 9.88 12.11
CA TYR A 178 -25.17 9.83 10.70
C TYR A 178 -23.65 9.89 10.54
N PHE A 179 -23.06 8.98 9.78
CA PHE A 179 -21.68 9.08 9.31
C PHE A 179 -21.70 9.33 7.81
N VAL A 180 -21.07 10.43 7.38
CA VAL A 180 -21.10 10.87 6.00
C VAL A 180 -19.69 11.20 5.53
N ASN A 181 -19.31 10.62 4.40
CA ASN A 181 -18.12 10.99 3.66
C ASN A 181 -18.53 11.58 2.31
N PRO A 182 -18.12 12.81 1.95
CA PRO A 182 -18.54 13.43 0.71
C PRO A 182 -17.88 12.82 -0.54
N GLY A 183 -16.93 11.90 -0.36
CA GLY A 183 -15.97 11.52 -1.39
C GLY A 183 -14.90 12.60 -1.54
N SER A 184 -14.22 12.63 -2.68
CA SER A 184 -13.14 13.59 -2.93
C SER A 184 -13.48 14.56 -4.07
N VAL A 185 -13.16 15.84 -3.84
CA VAL A 185 -13.24 16.87 -4.89
C VAL A 185 -12.16 16.63 -5.95
N GLY A 186 -10.93 16.34 -5.54
CA GLY A 186 -9.77 16.36 -6.43
C GLY A 186 -9.17 15.02 -6.80
N ARG A 187 -9.56 13.93 -6.11
CA ARG A 187 -8.87 12.64 -6.18
C ARG A 187 -9.77 11.46 -5.77
N SER A 188 -10.86 11.20 -6.49
CA SER A 188 -11.76 10.05 -6.24
C SER A 188 -11.04 8.69 -6.36
N PHE A 189 -11.49 7.67 -5.60
CA PHE A 189 -10.96 6.29 -5.63
C PHE A 189 -12.00 5.22 -6.02
N ASP A 190 -13.08 5.63 -6.69
CA ASP A 190 -14.18 4.76 -7.09
C ASP A 190 -14.16 4.44 -8.60
N GLY A 191 -13.06 4.75 -9.30
CA GLY A 191 -12.94 4.57 -10.74
C GLY A 191 -13.67 5.62 -11.58
N ASN A 192 -14.36 6.58 -10.96
CA ASN A 192 -14.98 7.71 -11.64
C ASN A 192 -14.19 9.00 -11.34
N PRO A 193 -13.58 9.66 -12.34
CA PRO A 193 -12.75 10.84 -12.12
C PRO A 193 -13.54 12.12 -11.84
N ALA A 194 -14.88 12.13 -11.99
CA ALA A 194 -15.70 13.29 -11.63
C ALA A 194 -15.51 13.66 -10.14
N ALA A 195 -15.49 14.96 -9.85
CA ALA A 195 -15.40 15.48 -8.48
C ALA A 195 -16.64 15.06 -7.68
N SER A 196 -16.44 14.72 -6.41
CA SER A 196 -17.51 14.31 -5.49
C SER A 196 -17.65 15.30 -4.34
N TYR A 197 -18.88 15.65 -4.00
CA TYR A 197 -19.21 16.38 -2.79
C TYR A 197 -20.61 16.00 -2.30
N VAL A 198 -21.03 16.48 -1.13
CA VAL A 198 -22.37 16.22 -0.58
C VAL A 198 -23.12 17.52 -0.35
N ILE A 199 -24.42 17.51 -0.63
CA ILE A 199 -25.36 18.53 -0.16
C ILE A 199 -26.20 17.93 0.97
N LEU A 200 -26.27 18.68 2.07
CA LEU A 200 -27.11 18.39 3.22
C LEU A 200 -28.30 19.35 3.24
N GLU A 201 -29.48 18.78 3.43
CA GLU A 201 -30.74 19.52 3.54
C GLU A 201 -31.56 18.95 4.70
N GLN A 202 -32.34 19.79 5.37
CA GLN A 202 -33.30 19.31 6.36
C GLN A 202 -34.39 18.49 5.66
N SER A 203 -34.80 17.36 6.26
CA SER A 203 -35.90 16.54 5.76
C SER A 203 -36.81 16.08 6.90
N PRO A 204 -38.06 15.66 6.61
CA PRO A 204 -38.95 15.09 7.61
C PRO A 204 -38.35 13.86 8.34
N ALA A 205 -37.44 13.13 7.68
CA ALA A 205 -36.76 11.95 8.24
C ALA A 205 -35.44 12.28 8.96
N GLY A 206 -35.13 13.56 9.18
CA GLY A 206 -33.89 14.04 9.78
C GLY A 206 -33.09 14.89 8.80
N ILE A 207 -32.05 14.31 8.20
CA ILE A 207 -31.19 14.98 7.23
C ILE A 207 -31.20 14.23 5.90
N ALA A 208 -31.42 14.93 4.80
CA ALA A 208 -31.21 14.41 3.46
C ALA A 208 -29.75 14.61 3.07
N VAL A 209 -29.09 13.51 2.68
CA VAL A 209 -27.69 13.49 2.23
C VAL A 209 -27.67 13.17 0.74
N ARG A 210 -27.29 14.13 -0.10
CA ARG A 210 -27.23 13.95 -1.56
C ARG A 210 -25.79 14.01 -2.02
N ASN A 211 -25.26 12.90 -2.54
CA ASN A 211 -23.98 12.91 -3.24
C ASN A 211 -24.14 13.58 -4.61
N MET A 212 -23.19 14.44 -4.94
CA MET A 212 -23.14 15.18 -6.19
C MET A 212 -21.85 14.80 -6.91
N ARG A 213 -21.96 14.54 -8.22
CA ARG A 213 -20.82 14.28 -9.10
C ARG A 213 -20.72 15.37 -10.15
N VAL A 214 -19.54 15.98 -10.27
CA VAL A 214 -19.30 17.08 -11.20
C VAL A 214 -18.14 16.72 -12.10
N ALA A 215 -18.42 16.57 -13.40
CA ALA A 215 -17.38 16.40 -14.40
C ALA A 215 -16.52 17.67 -14.48
N TYR A 216 -15.22 17.49 -14.66
CA TYR A 216 -14.27 18.57 -14.88
C TYR A 216 -13.23 18.14 -15.92
N ASP A 217 -12.45 19.08 -16.41
CA ASP A 217 -11.39 18.81 -17.38
C ASP A 217 -10.19 18.12 -16.70
N VAL A 218 -10.26 16.80 -16.60
CA VAL A 218 -9.18 15.94 -16.09
C VAL A 218 -7.92 16.11 -16.94
N THR A 219 -8.07 16.23 -18.26
CA THR A 219 -6.94 16.40 -19.18
C THR A 219 -6.16 17.67 -18.86
N LYS A 220 -6.83 18.77 -18.53
CA LYS A 220 -6.20 20.05 -18.13
C LYS A 220 -5.34 19.90 -16.87
N VAL A 221 -5.80 19.19 -15.84
CA VAL A 221 -4.97 18.96 -14.64
C VAL A 221 -3.79 18.05 -14.97
N ILE A 222 -4.00 16.95 -15.71
CA ILE A 222 -2.95 16.01 -16.07
C ILE A 222 -1.87 16.65 -16.95
N ARG A 223 -2.24 17.48 -17.94
CA ARG A 223 -1.28 18.22 -18.76
C ARG A 223 -0.41 19.14 -17.91
N LYS A 224 -1.00 19.87 -16.97
CA LYS A 224 -0.24 20.73 -16.05
C LYS A 224 0.68 19.92 -15.14
N MET A 225 0.20 18.80 -14.59
CA MET A 225 1.03 17.91 -13.78
C MET A 225 2.25 17.40 -14.56
N ARG A 226 2.05 16.92 -15.79
CA ARG A 226 3.14 16.46 -16.65
C ARG A 226 4.13 17.57 -16.98
N SER A 227 3.67 18.79 -17.27
CA SER A 227 4.58 19.93 -17.53
C SER A 227 5.38 20.35 -16.30
N GLU A 228 4.87 20.07 -15.10
CA GLU A 228 5.54 20.33 -13.81
C GLU A 228 6.36 19.13 -13.31
N GLY A 229 6.56 18.12 -14.15
CA GLY A 229 7.40 16.95 -13.86
C GLY A 229 6.79 15.93 -12.89
N PHE A 230 5.48 15.95 -12.67
CA PHE A 230 4.84 14.96 -11.79
C PHE A 230 5.04 13.53 -12.31
N PRO A 231 5.30 12.56 -11.43
CA PRO A 231 5.40 11.15 -11.77
C PRO A 231 4.17 10.64 -12.53
N LYS A 232 4.40 9.75 -13.50
CA LYS A 232 3.36 9.24 -14.41
C LYS A 232 2.25 8.50 -13.64
N ASP A 233 2.61 7.72 -12.64
CA ASP A 233 1.73 7.00 -11.71
C ASP A 233 0.87 7.94 -10.85
N VAL A 234 1.40 9.08 -10.41
CA VAL A 234 0.59 10.11 -9.71
C VAL A 234 -0.45 10.70 -10.66
N CYS A 235 -0.04 11.05 -11.88
CA CYS A 235 -0.96 11.51 -12.93
C CYS A 235 -2.04 10.45 -13.21
N GLU A 236 -1.65 9.20 -13.41
CA GLU A 236 -2.54 8.09 -13.71
C GLU A 236 -3.52 7.81 -12.56
N SER A 237 -3.10 8.00 -11.29
CA SER A 237 -4.00 7.82 -10.14
C SER A 237 -5.18 8.80 -10.16
N ILE A 238 -4.96 10.03 -10.61
CA ILE A 238 -6.03 11.04 -10.77
C ILE A 238 -6.85 10.74 -12.03
N GLU A 239 -6.19 10.43 -13.14
CA GLU A 239 -6.84 10.15 -14.43
C GLU A 239 -7.80 8.95 -14.35
N LYS A 240 -7.38 7.88 -13.66
CA LYS A 240 -8.15 6.65 -13.50
C LYS A 240 -9.02 6.61 -12.23
N ALA A 241 -8.96 7.65 -11.40
CA ALA A 241 -9.65 7.71 -10.11
C ALA A 241 -9.40 6.46 -9.23
N ARG A 242 -8.12 6.14 -9.01
CA ARG A 242 -7.67 5.01 -8.20
C ARG A 242 -6.62 5.43 -7.20
N HIS A 243 -6.47 4.65 -6.13
CA HIS A 243 -5.41 4.88 -5.16
C HIS A 243 -4.03 4.78 -5.85
N LEU A 244 -3.03 5.52 -5.35
CA LEU A 244 -1.69 5.48 -5.94
C LEU A 244 -1.08 4.08 -5.81
N ASP A 245 -1.24 3.49 -4.64
CA ASP A 245 -0.76 2.13 -4.36
C ASP A 245 -1.43 1.11 -5.29
N ASP A 246 -2.71 1.29 -5.65
CA ASP A 246 -3.38 0.42 -6.64
C ASP A 246 -2.83 0.59 -8.06
N ILE A 247 -2.41 1.79 -8.45
CA ILE A 247 -1.75 2.02 -9.74
C ILE A 247 -0.36 1.38 -9.75
N LEU A 248 0.38 1.56 -8.65
CA LEU A 248 1.70 0.95 -8.47
C LEU A 248 1.60 -0.58 -8.47
N ASP A 249 0.65 -1.15 -7.74
CA ASP A 249 0.37 -2.59 -7.70
C ASP A 249 -0.24 -3.10 -9.00
N GLY A 250 -1.07 -2.31 -9.67
CA GLY A 250 -1.65 -2.62 -10.97
C GLY A 250 -0.57 -2.75 -12.03
N ARG A 251 0.43 -1.87 -12.04
CA ARG A 251 1.61 -2.01 -12.91
C ARG A 251 2.50 -3.18 -12.52
N ARG A 252 2.61 -3.51 -11.23
CA ARG A 252 3.23 -4.76 -10.76
C ARG A 252 2.43 -6.00 -11.19
N ARG A 253 1.12 -5.86 -11.46
CA ARG A 253 0.24 -6.94 -11.93
C ARG A 253 0.23 -7.06 -13.47
N ASP A 254 0.30 -5.95 -14.20
CA ASP A 254 0.35 -5.85 -15.67
C ASP A 254 1.73 -6.21 -16.27
N SER A 255 2.75 -6.52 -15.45
CA SER A 255 4.11 -6.85 -15.89
C SER A 255 4.29 -8.28 -16.43
N GLY A 256 3.22 -9.03 -16.72
CA GLY A 256 3.29 -10.47 -17.07
C GLY A 256 3.61 -11.40 -15.88
N ASP A 257 4.04 -10.83 -14.75
CA ASP A 257 4.42 -11.55 -13.53
C ASP A 257 3.23 -12.26 -12.87
N THR A 258 2.02 -11.68 -12.94
CA THR A 258 0.79 -12.32 -12.45
C THR A 258 0.48 -13.61 -13.20
N GLU A 259 0.71 -13.63 -14.52
CA GLU A 259 0.48 -14.82 -15.34
C GLU A 259 1.55 -15.88 -15.08
N VAL A 260 2.81 -15.47 -14.90
CA VAL A 260 3.88 -16.36 -14.42
C VAL A 260 3.46 -17.05 -13.14
N LEU A 261 3.01 -16.32 -12.11
CA LEU A 261 2.64 -16.91 -10.83
C LEU A 261 1.42 -17.82 -10.90
N LYS A 262 0.42 -17.48 -11.73
CA LYS A 262 -0.73 -18.35 -12.01
C LYS A 262 -0.28 -19.68 -12.60
N GLU A 263 0.58 -19.66 -13.62
CA GLU A 263 1.10 -20.88 -14.25
C GLU A 263 2.04 -21.67 -13.34
N VAL A 264 2.83 -20.98 -12.51
CA VAL A 264 3.65 -21.60 -11.46
C VAL A 264 2.76 -22.38 -10.47
N VAL A 265 1.68 -21.76 -9.97
CA VAL A 265 0.77 -22.41 -9.03
C VAL A 265 0.02 -23.57 -9.70
N LYS A 266 -0.40 -23.43 -10.97
CA LYS A 266 -0.99 -24.55 -11.74
C LYS A 266 -0.02 -25.70 -11.88
N LEU A 267 1.25 -25.43 -12.19
CA LEU A 267 2.31 -26.45 -12.26
C LEU A 267 2.53 -27.12 -10.91
N ALA A 268 2.61 -26.34 -9.82
CA ALA A 268 2.78 -26.90 -8.47
C ALA A 268 1.63 -27.85 -8.12
N ARG A 269 0.38 -27.46 -8.43
CA ARG A 269 -0.82 -28.28 -8.23
C ARG A 269 -0.79 -29.59 -9.02
N SER A 270 -0.29 -29.59 -10.26
CA SER A 270 -0.21 -30.83 -11.07
C SER A 270 0.75 -31.88 -10.51
N TYR A 271 1.58 -31.51 -9.54
CA TYR A 271 2.51 -32.40 -8.84
C TYR A 271 2.18 -32.57 -7.35
N SER A 272 0.95 -32.23 -6.94
CA SER A 272 0.46 -32.40 -5.56
C SER A 272 1.41 -31.83 -4.50
N TYR A 273 1.97 -30.65 -4.78
CA TYR A 273 2.88 -29.97 -3.87
C TYR A 273 2.26 -29.73 -2.48
N GLU A 274 3.09 -29.73 -1.44
CA GLU A 274 2.67 -29.41 -0.09
C GLU A 274 2.40 -27.91 0.03
N LYS A 275 1.14 -27.54 -0.15
CA LYS A 275 0.71 -26.14 -0.27
C LYS A 275 1.10 -25.30 0.95
N GLN A 276 0.82 -25.77 2.16
CA GLN A 276 1.09 -25.01 3.38
C GLN A 276 2.59 -24.70 3.52
N HIS A 277 3.44 -25.74 3.50
CA HIS A 277 4.89 -25.60 3.57
C HIS A 277 5.45 -24.69 2.44
N SER A 278 5.05 -24.93 1.19
CA SER A 278 5.59 -24.18 0.05
C SER A 278 5.23 -22.70 0.10
N HIS A 279 4.00 -22.37 0.52
CA HIS A 279 3.57 -20.98 0.68
C HIS A 279 4.24 -20.30 1.87
N GLN A 280 4.44 -21.02 2.97
CA GLN A 280 5.16 -20.52 4.14
C GLN A 280 6.63 -20.20 3.81
N VAL A 281 7.35 -21.15 3.21
CA VAL A 281 8.75 -20.94 2.76
C VAL A 281 8.83 -19.77 1.78
N THR A 282 7.88 -19.67 0.85
CA THR A 282 7.82 -18.55 -0.09
C THR A 282 7.64 -17.22 0.62
N ARG A 283 6.74 -17.13 1.60
CA ARG A 283 6.47 -15.91 2.36
C ARG A 283 7.72 -15.46 3.13
N ILE A 284 8.37 -16.38 3.85
CA ILE A 284 9.61 -16.12 4.59
C ILE A 284 10.72 -15.67 3.62
N ALA A 285 10.91 -16.37 2.50
CA ALA A 285 11.95 -16.05 1.51
C ALA A 285 11.76 -14.66 0.90
N LEU A 286 10.53 -14.27 0.59
CA LEU A 286 10.22 -12.94 0.05
C LEU A 286 10.39 -11.84 1.08
N ARG A 287 10.01 -12.09 2.33
CA ARG A 287 10.25 -11.16 3.44
C ARG A 287 11.74 -10.89 3.65
N MET A 288 12.54 -11.97 3.63
CA MET A 288 14.00 -11.88 3.71
C MET A 288 14.61 -11.16 2.49
N TYR A 289 14.09 -11.42 1.29
CA TYR A 289 14.50 -10.70 0.08
C TYR A 289 14.30 -9.19 0.26
N ASP A 290 13.09 -8.79 0.65
CA ASP A 290 12.75 -7.37 0.77
C ASP A 290 13.59 -6.65 1.84
N ASP A 291 13.78 -7.25 3.01
CA ASP A 291 14.58 -6.65 4.08
C ASP A 291 16.11 -6.66 3.77
N LEU A 292 16.57 -7.48 2.81
CA LEU A 292 17.97 -7.59 2.42
C LEU A 292 18.31 -6.88 1.10
N GLN A 293 17.41 -6.04 0.58
CA GLN A 293 17.57 -5.36 -0.71
C GLN A 293 18.92 -4.63 -0.83
N ASP A 294 19.35 -3.92 0.21
CA ASP A 294 20.63 -3.18 0.23
C ASP A 294 21.85 -4.10 0.16
N LEU A 295 21.71 -5.35 0.62
CA LEU A 295 22.77 -6.34 0.64
C LEU A 295 22.88 -7.09 -0.69
N HIS A 296 21.76 -7.56 -1.24
CA HIS A 296 21.80 -8.37 -2.47
C HIS A 296 21.67 -7.56 -3.75
N GLN A 297 21.03 -6.38 -3.72
CA GLN A 297 20.90 -5.44 -4.84
C GLN A 297 20.31 -6.06 -6.11
N LEU A 298 19.30 -6.91 -5.96
CA LEU A 298 18.65 -7.61 -7.07
C LEU A 298 17.31 -6.94 -7.40
N SER A 299 16.87 -7.08 -8.66
CA SER A 299 15.66 -6.44 -9.17
C SER A 299 14.36 -7.16 -8.78
N GLU A 300 13.21 -6.49 -8.90
CA GLU A 300 11.89 -7.10 -8.74
C GLU A 300 11.68 -8.36 -9.59
N ARG A 301 12.29 -8.43 -10.78
CA ARG A 301 12.22 -9.64 -11.60
C ARG A 301 12.89 -10.83 -10.90
N ASN A 302 14.00 -10.62 -10.20
CA ASN A 302 14.63 -11.68 -9.40
C ASN A 302 13.77 -12.09 -8.19
N ARG A 303 13.02 -11.15 -7.61
CA ARG A 303 12.02 -11.44 -6.57
C ARG A 303 10.95 -12.41 -7.07
N LEU A 304 10.45 -12.21 -8.30
CA LEU A 304 9.54 -13.15 -8.97
C LEU A 304 10.17 -14.53 -9.20
N LEU A 305 11.43 -14.58 -9.63
CA LEU A 305 12.13 -15.87 -9.84
C LEU A 305 12.31 -16.62 -8.51
N LEU A 306 12.60 -15.91 -7.42
CA LEU A 306 12.65 -16.47 -6.07
C LEU A 306 11.28 -16.99 -5.64
N GLN A 307 10.20 -16.21 -5.83
CA GLN A 307 8.84 -16.65 -5.54
C GLN A 307 8.47 -17.92 -6.31
N SER A 308 8.80 -17.95 -7.60
CA SER A 308 8.54 -19.08 -8.48
C SER A 308 9.31 -20.33 -8.04
N ALA A 309 10.60 -20.17 -7.71
CA ALA A 309 11.42 -21.27 -7.23
C ALA A 309 10.95 -21.77 -5.86
N SER A 310 10.53 -20.88 -4.97
CA SER A 310 10.03 -21.22 -3.64
C SER A 310 8.70 -21.98 -3.69
N LEU A 311 7.80 -21.65 -4.61
CA LEU A 311 6.57 -22.43 -4.79
C LEU A 311 6.81 -23.81 -5.42
N LEU A 312 7.93 -23.97 -6.13
CA LEU A 312 8.24 -25.18 -6.93
C LEU A 312 9.35 -26.06 -6.33
N HIS A 313 10.01 -25.64 -5.25
CA HIS A 313 11.24 -26.30 -4.76
C HIS A 313 11.05 -27.78 -4.39
N ASP A 314 9.83 -28.14 -3.98
CA ASP A 314 9.48 -29.45 -3.45
C ASP A 314 8.59 -30.30 -4.38
N ILE A 315 8.25 -29.83 -5.59
CA ILE A 315 7.39 -30.60 -6.52
C ILE A 315 8.02 -31.94 -6.98
N GLY A 316 9.32 -32.12 -6.74
CA GLY A 316 10.03 -33.35 -7.05
C GLY A 316 9.70 -34.54 -6.13
N TRP A 317 8.96 -34.33 -5.03
CA TRP A 317 8.55 -35.39 -4.10
C TRP A 317 7.67 -36.47 -4.73
N ILE A 318 7.04 -36.20 -5.88
CA ILE A 318 6.26 -37.18 -6.63
C ILE A 318 7.05 -38.45 -7.03
N LYS A 319 8.39 -38.36 -7.12
CA LYS A 319 9.29 -39.50 -7.37
C LYS A 319 9.94 -40.06 -6.11
N GLY A 320 9.40 -39.72 -4.94
CA GLY A 320 9.91 -40.09 -3.64
C GLY A 320 11.04 -39.19 -3.11
N ARG A 321 11.61 -39.59 -1.97
CA ARG A 321 12.55 -38.78 -1.18
C ARG A 321 13.92 -38.58 -1.82
N LEU A 322 14.37 -39.55 -2.62
CA LEU A 322 15.70 -39.55 -3.20
C LEU A 322 15.79 -38.52 -4.32
N ARG A 323 16.73 -37.57 -4.19
CA ARG A 323 17.07 -36.57 -5.22
C ARG A 323 15.89 -35.68 -5.66
N HIS A 324 14.86 -35.46 -4.83
CA HIS A 324 13.69 -34.63 -5.20
C HIS A 324 14.08 -33.24 -5.73
N HIS A 325 15.14 -32.62 -5.23
CA HIS A 325 15.61 -31.30 -5.68
C HIS A 325 16.13 -31.32 -7.13
N LYS A 326 16.70 -32.46 -7.58
CA LYS A 326 17.08 -32.66 -8.99
C LYS A 326 15.84 -32.96 -9.84
N THR A 327 14.88 -33.70 -9.30
CA THR A 327 13.59 -33.96 -9.96
C THR A 327 12.79 -32.68 -10.15
N ALA A 328 12.71 -31.81 -9.13
CA ALA A 328 12.05 -30.50 -9.21
C ALA A 328 12.66 -29.65 -10.32
N ARG A 329 14.01 -29.55 -10.38
CA ARG A 329 14.72 -28.92 -11.50
C ARG A 329 14.27 -29.48 -12.85
N ASP A 330 14.27 -30.81 -13.00
CA ASP A 330 13.94 -31.44 -14.28
C ASP A 330 12.48 -31.20 -14.71
N ILE A 331 11.56 -31.15 -13.75
CA ILE A 331 10.16 -30.77 -13.98
C ILE A 331 10.08 -29.32 -14.46
N ILE A 332 10.73 -28.39 -13.76
CA ILE A 332 10.69 -26.96 -14.09
C ILE A 332 11.28 -26.70 -15.48
N LEU A 333 12.45 -27.30 -15.78
CA LEU A 333 13.13 -27.13 -17.08
C LEU A 333 12.28 -27.65 -18.26
N ARG A 334 11.51 -28.73 -18.05
CA ARG A 334 10.66 -29.33 -19.09
C ARG A 334 9.27 -28.70 -19.17
N SER A 335 8.92 -27.78 -18.27
CA SER A 335 7.60 -27.16 -18.26
C SER A 335 7.49 -26.10 -19.36
N PHE A 336 6.70 -26.40 -20.40
CA PHE A 336 6.38 -25.45 -21.47
C PHE A 336 5.37 -24.39 -21.04
N ARG A 337 4.62 -24.63 -19.96
CA ARG A 337 3.53 -23.75 -19.49
C ARG A 337 4.00 -22.50 -18.76
N LEU A 338 5.23 -22.49 -18.24
CA LEU A 338 5.76 -21.33 -17.53
C LEU A 338 6.09 -20.21 -18.53
N PRO A 339 5.45 -19.03 -18.46
CA PRO A 339 5.72 -17.89 -19.33
C PRO A 339 6.99 -17.14 -18.87
N LEU A 340 8.08 -17.89 -18.79
CA LEU A 340 9.43 -17.45 -18.44
C LEU A 340 10.33 -17.59 -19.67
N THR A 341 11.31 -16.70 -19.81
CA THR A 341 12.39 -16.89 -20.79
C THR A 341 13.17 -18.18 -20.47
N ARG A 342 13.91 -18.70 -21.45
CA ARG A 342 14.74 -19.90 -21.26
C ARG A 342 15.74 -19.74 -20.11
N GLU A 343 16.36 -18.57 -20.00
CA GLU A 343 17.32 -18.23 -18.95
C GLU A 343 16.64 -18.18 -17.57
N GLU A 344 15.51 -17.49 -17.44
CA GLU A 344 14.76 -17.40 -16.18
C GLU A 344 14.27 -18.76 -15.70
N LYS A 345 13.83 -19.61 -16.62
CA LYS A 345 13.42 -20.99 -16.31
C LYS A 345 14.59 -21.81 -15.76
N VAL A 346 15.79 -21.61 -16.29
CA VAL A 346 17.02 -22.22 -15.75
C VAL A 346 17.32 -21.69 -14.35
N ILE A 347 17.20 -20.37 -14.12
CA ILE A 347 17.40 -19.77 -12.79
C ILE A 347 16.41 -20.35 -11.78
N VAL A 348 15.11 -20.36 -12.09
CA VAL A 348 14.07 -20.92 -11.21
C VAL A 348 14.36 -22.39 -10.90
N ALA A 349 14.69 -23.19 -11.91
CA ALA A 349 14.99 -24.61 -11.75
C ALA A 349 16.24 -24.86 -10.89
N LEU A 350 17.26 -24.00 -10.99
CA LEU A 350 18.48 -24.13 -10.23
C LEU A 350 18.36 -23.59 -8.80
N VAL A 351 17.65 -22.48 -8.58
CA VAL A 351 17.32 -22.02 -7.22
C VAL A 351 16.52 -23.11 -6.48
N ALA A 352 15.51 -23.69 -7.13
CA ALA A 352 14.78 -24.85 -6.63
C ALA A 352 15.68 -26.08 -6.41
N ARG A 353 16.70 -26.32 -7.24
CA ARG A 353 17.66 -27.42 -7.01
C ARG A 353 18.53 -27.19 -5.78
N TYR A 354 19.01 -25.97 -5.60
CA TYR A 354 20.03 -25.62 -4.63
C TYR A 354 19.48 -25.25 -3.25
N HIS A 355 18.16 -25.32 -3.04
CA HIS A 355 17.54 -25.17 -1.71
C HIS A 355 18.07 -26.19 -0.67
N ARG A 356 18.68 -27.30 -1.12
CA ARG A 356 19.31 -28.30 -0.25
C ARG A 356 20.50 -28.99 -0.90
N ARG A 357 21.27 -29.71 -0.07
CA ARG A 357 22.43 -30.52 -0.50
C ARG A 357 23.50 -29.64 -1.17
N SER A 358 24.03 -30.07 -2.32
CA SER A 358 25.19 -29.45 -2.97
C SER A 358 24.94 -27.99 -3.33
N LEU A 359 25.93 -27.14 -3.07
CA LEU A 359 25.96 -25.75 -3.54
C LEU A 359 26.19 -25.67 -5.07
N PRO A 360 25.97 -24.50 -5.70
CA PRO A 360 26.37 -24.27 -7.10
C PRO A 360 27.86 -24.54 -7.31
N ARG A 361 28.22 -25.19 -8.42
CA ARG A 361 29.59 -25.60 -8.77
C ARG A 361 29.76 -25.56 -10.29
N GLU A 362 30.95 -25.24 -10.78
CA GLU A 362 31.27 -25.21 -12.23
C GLU A 362 31.06 -26.57 -12.93
N SER A 363 31.13 -27.69 -12.20
CA SER A 363 30.82 -29.01 -12.78
C SER A 363 29.32 -29.24 -13.03
N HIS A 364 28.44 -28.34 -12.57
CA HIS A 364 27.01 -28.40 -12.85
C HIS A 364 26.69 -27.66 -14.16
N LYS A 365 26.62 -28.39 -15.28
CA LYS A 365 26.41 -27.85 -16.64
C LYS A 365 25.45 -26.65 -16.75
N TYR A 366 24.19 -26.80 -16.32
CA TYR A 366 23.20 -25.70 -16.39
C TYR A 366 23.60 -24.44 -15.62
N TYR A 367 24.40 -24.56 -14.57
CA TYR A 367 24.91 -23.42 -13.80
C TYR A 367 26.13 -22.80 -14.50
N ALA A 368 27.07 -23.62 -14.99
CA ALA A 368 28.24 -23.15 -15.73
C ALA A 368 27.86 -22.44 -17.04
N ASP A 369 26.78 -22.87 -17.68
CA ASP A 369 26.26 -22.27 -18.92
C ASP A 369 25.61 -20.88 -18.69
N LEU A 370 25.40 -20.44 -17.45
CA LEU A 370 24.85 -19.11 -17.15
C LEU A 370 25.94 -18.04 -17.16
N PRO A 371 25.63 -16.80 -17.63
CA PRO A 371 26.51 -15.66 -17.45
C PRO A 371 26.85 -15.42 -15.97
N GLU A 372 28.05 -14.92 -15.67
CA GLU A 372 28.54 -14.71 -14.30
C GLU A 372 27.61 -13.83 -13.45
N GLU A 373 27.01 -12.79 -14.04
CA GLU A 373 26.00 -11.95 -13.39
C GLU A 373 24.78 -12.79 -12.94
N ARG A 374 24.32 -13.70 -13.80
CA ARG A 374 23.19 -14.60 -13.51
C ARG A 374 23.57 -15.67 -12.50
N GLN A 375 24.79 -16.19 -12.54
CA GLN A 375 25.31 -17.09 -11.52
C GLN A 375 25.31 -16.42 -10.15
N THR A 376 25.73 -15.15 -10.08
CA THR A 376 25.74 -14.35 -8.85
C THR A 376 24.32 -14.10 -8.32
N ALA A 377 23.39 -13.70 -9.18
CA ALA A 377 21.99 -13.53 -8.80
C ALA A 377 21.39 -14.85 -8.27
N LEU A 378 21.54 -15.94 -9.01
CA LEU A 378 21.06 -17.27 -8.64
C LEU A 378 21.61 -17.72 -7.29
N LYS A 379 22.91 -17.53 -7.05
CA LYS A 379 23.59 -17.82 -5.77
C LYS A 379 22.90 -17.08 -4.61
N LYS A 380 22.67 -15.78 -4.76
CA LYS A 380 21.99 -14.92 -3.77
C LYS A 380 20.56 -15.40 -3.50
N LEU A 381 19.78 -15.71 -4.54
CA LEU A 381 18.41 -16.22 -4.40
C LEU A 381 18.37 -17.60 -3.70
N ALA A 382 19.27 -18.50 -4.09
CA ALA A 382 19.38 -19.82 -3.47
C ALA A 382 19.78 -19.72 -1.99
N ALA A 383 20.67 -18.79 -1.62
CA ALA A 383 21.05 -18.56 -0.24
C ALA A 383 19.85 -18.17 0.64
N ILE A 384 18.99 -17.27 0.13
CA ILE A 384 17.77 -16.84 0.84
C ILE A 384 16.79 -18.01 0.97
N LEU A 385 16.49 -18.71 -0.14
CA LEU A 385 15.56 -19.85 -0.13
C LEU A 385 16.02 -20.97 0.83
N ARG A 386 17.32 -21.25 0.89
CA ARG A 386 17.89 -22.26 1.80
C ARG A 386 17.59 -21.95 3.26
N ILE A 387 17.76 -20.69 3.68
CA ILE A 387 17.49 -20.27 5.06
C ILE A 387 15.98 -20.33 5.33
N ALA A 388 15.16 -19.81 4.42
CA ALA A 388 13.69 -19.84 4.55
C ALA A 388 13.14 -21.27 4.68
N ASP A 389 13.65 -22.22 3.88
CA ASP A 389 13.32 -23.65 3.99
C ASP A 389 13.88 -24.30 5.28
N GLY A 390 14.88 -23.70 5.91
CA GLY A 390 15.31 -24.08 7.27
C GLY A 390 14.36 -23.60 8.35
N LEU A 391 13.81 -22.39 8.20
CA LEU A 391 12.89 -21.77 9.17
C LEU A 391 11.51 -22.44 9.21
N ASP A 392 11.17 -23.28 8.25
CA ASP A 392 9.94 -24.10 8.25
C ASP A 392 10.26 -25.62 8.33
N ARG A 393 11.27 -26.00 9.12
CA ARG A 393 11.82 -27.36 9.16
C ARG A 393 10.79 -28.44 9.50
N ARG A 394 9.93 -28.18 10.49
CA ARG A 394 8.86 -29.10 10.93
C ARG A 394 7.60 -29.01 10.06
N ARG A 395 7.52 -28.06 9.12
CA ARG A 395 6.38 -27.84 8.19
C ARG A 395 5.06 -27.49 8.88
N ILE A 396 5.14 -26.93 10.08
CA ILE A 396 3.96 -26.49 10.84
C ILE A 396 3.65 -25.01 10.65
N SER A 397 4.42 -24.30 9.80
CA SER A 397 4.27 -22.86 9.59
C SER A 397 4.44 -22.03 10.87
N ALA A 398 5.39 -22.43 11.73
CA ALA A 398 5.62 -21.83 13.04
C ALA A 398 6.02 -20.34 13.03
N VAL A 399 6.63 -19.86 11.95
CA VAL A 399 7.06 -18.45 11.83
C VAL A 399 5.87 -17.59 11.42
N ASP A 400 5.50 -16.59 12.20
CA ASP A 400 4.45 -15.62 11.85
C ASP A 400 5.02 -14.47 11.01
N ASP A 401 6.17 -13.93 11.40
CA ASP A 401 6.94 -12.97 10.58
C ASP A 401 8.46 -13.07 10.82
N VAL A 402 9.25 -12.53 9.89
CA VAL A 402 10.71 -12.44 10.01
C VAL A 402 11.19 -11.06 9.60
N HIS A 403 12.04 -10.45 10.41
CA HIS A 403 12.71 -9.19 10.07
C HIS A 403 14.22 -9.34 10.02
N CYS A 404 14.83 -8.96 8.90
CA CYS A 404 16.29 -9.01 8.74
C CYS A 404 16.93 -7.66 9.05
N ALA A 405 17.92 -7.65 9.94
CA ALA A 405 18.74 -6.49 10.24
C ALA A 405 20.20 -6.76 9.85
N VAL A 406 20.70 -6.03 8.86
CA VAL A 406 22.10 -6.12 8.44
C VAL A 406 23.00 -5.46 9.48
N ARG A 407 24.02 -6.19 9.94
CA ARG A 407 25.08 -5.73 10.84
C ARG A 407 26.43 -5.81 10.11
N LYS A 408 27.50 -5.37 10.78
CA LYS A 408 28.86 -5.34 10.21
C LYS A 408 29.30 -6.73 9.71
N ASP A 409 29.22 -7.75 10.56
CA ASP A 409 29.73 -9.11 10.25
C ASP A 409 28.63 -10.18 10.25
N ALA A 410 27.37 -9.77 10.41
CA ALA A 410 26.22 -10.68 10.50
C ALA A 410 24.93 -10.07 9.94
N VAL A 411 23.95 -10.91 9.72
CA VAL A 411 22.53 -10.55 9.53
C VAL A 411 21.75 -11.17 10.69
N ALA A 412 20.99 -10.35 11.41
CA ALA A 412 20.12 -10.80 12.49
C ALA A 412 18.69 -11.00 11.96
N LEU A 413 18.17 -12.21 12.09
CA LEU A 413 16.81 -12.59 11.76
C LEU A 413 16.01 -12.53 13.05
N ASN A 414 15.13 -11.56 13.17
CA ASN A 414 14.22 -11.44 14.30
C ASN A 414 12.91 -12.16 13.91
N ILE A 415 12.64 -13.29 14.57
CA ILE A 415 11.50 -14.16 14.28
C ILE A 415 10.38 -13.82 15.25
N ASP A 416 9.21 -13.52 14.69
CA ASP A 416 7.94 -13.47 15.44
C ASP A 416 7.23 -14.81 15.25
N ALA A 417 6.97 -15.51 16.36
CA ALA A 417 6.45 -16.86 16.36
C ALA A 417 6.16 -17.38 17.78
N ASP A 418 4.98 -17.98 17.99
CA ASP A 418 4.66 -18.71 19.21
C ASP A 418 5.22 -20.15 19.20
N ASP A 419 5.06 -20.86 18.08
CA ASP A 419 5.38 -22.30 17.96
C ASP A 419 6.79 -22.59 17.40
N PHE A 420 7.63 -21.57 17.21
CA PHE A 420 9.00 -21.75 16.72
C PHE A 420 9.86 -22.50 17.74
N SER A 421 10.93 -23.16 17.30
CA SER A 421 11.78 -23.95 18.20
C SER A 421 13.24 -23.94 17.75
N GLU A 422 14.12 -24.47 18.60
CA GLU A 422 15.52 -24.69 18.25
C GLU A 422 15.68 -25.60 17.02
N VAL A 423 14.70 -26.46 16.69
CA VAL A 423 14.74 -27.31 15.48
C VAL A 423 14.75 -26.48 14.19
N GLU A 424 13.89 -25.46 14.08
CA GLU A 424 13.89 -24.53 12.94
C GLU A 424 15.16 -23.68 12.92
N LYS A 425 15.57 -23.18 14.09
CA LYS A 425 16.77 -22.34 14.24
C LYS A 425 18.04 -23.07 13.80
N GLU A 426 18.29 -24.28 14.29
CA GLU A 426 19.44 -25.09 13.89
C GLU A 426 19.39 -25.45 12.40
N ALA A 427 18.22 -25.79 11.88
CA ALA A 427 18.06 -26.11 10.47
C ALA A 427 18.36 -24.91 9.56
N ALA A 428 17.90 -23.71 9.93
CA ALA A 428 18.18 -22.46 9.22
C ALA A 428 19.67 -22.09 9.27
N LEU A 429 20.29 -22.15 10.46
CA LEU A 429 21.72 -21.86 10.63
C LEU A 429 22.60 -22.84 9.84
N LYS A 430 22.25 -24.13 9.85
CA LYS A 430 22.97 -25.16 9.06
C LYS A 430 22.88 -24.91 7.55
N LYS A 431 21.78 -24.31 7.08
CA LYS A 431 21.54 -23.97 5.68
C LYS A 431 22.04 -22.58 5.27
N ALA A 432 22.63 -21.81 6.20
CA ALA A 432 23.22 -20.50 5.94
C ALA A 432 24.63 -20.55 5.31
N ASP A 433 25.14 -21.74 4.99
CA ASP A 433 26.46 -21.97 4.40
C ASP A 433 26.69 -21.15 3.13
N LEU A 434 25.74 -21.21 2.18
CA LEU A 434 25.81 -20.44 0.94
C LEU A 434 25.67 -18.93 1.17
N PHE A 435 24.87 -18.53 2.15
CA PHE A 435 24.69 -17.11 2.49
C PHE A 435 26.01 -16.50 2.99
N ARG A 436 26.70 -17.23 3.87
CA ARG A 436 28.01 -16.80 4.38
C ARG A 436 29.05 -16.73 3.27
N ASP A 437 29.07 -17.69 2.37
CA ASP A 437 30.00 -17.74 1.22
C ASP A 437 29.84 -16.51 0.31
N ILE A 438 28.59 -16.12 0.00
CA ILE A 438 28.32 -15.03 -0.94
C ILE A 438 28.42 -13.64 -0.30
N PHE A 439 27.92 -13.49 0.92
CA PHE A 439 27.78 -12.18 1.55
C PHE A 439 28.87 -11.88 2.58
N GLY A 440 29.71 -12.85 2.92
CA GLY A 440 30.72 -12.70 3.98
C GLY A 440 30.12 -12.42 5.37
N LYS A 441 28.83 -12.72 5.58
CA LYS A 441 28.09 -12.42 6.82
C LYS A 441 27.52 -13.69 7.42
N ASN A 442 27.65 -13.82 8.74
CA ASN A 442 26.98 -14.89 9.48
C ASN A 442 25.48 -14.61 9.64
N ILE A 443 24.69 -15.67 9.78
CA ILE A 443 23.28 -15.58 10.14
C ILE A 443 23.17 -15.75 11.66
N THR A 444 22.42 -14.87 12.30
CA THR A 444 22.04 -14.97 13.72
C THR A 444 20.53 -14.92 13.81
N ILE A 445 19.93 -15.73 14.69
CA ILE A 445 18.47 -15.82 14.82
C ILE A 445 18.09 -15.42 16.24
N ASN A 446 17.31 -14.35 16.34
CA ASN A 446 16.73 -13.85 17.57
C ASN A 446 15.25 -14.25 17.60
N TRP A 447 14.88 -15.03 18.60
CA TRP A 447 13.50 -15.43 18.86
C TRP A 447 13.33 -15.55 20.37
N LYS A 448 12.18 -15.12 20.90
CA LYS A 448 11.83 -15.27 22.31
C LYS A 448 10.54 -16.09 22.43
N PRO A 449 10.59 -17.31 23.00
CA PRO A 449 9.37 -18.06 23.28
C PRO A 449 8.48 -17.31 24.26
N SER A 450 7.16 -17.35 24.04
CA SER A 450 6.15 -16.68 24.86
C SER A 450 6.17 -17.09 26.35
N ALA A 451 6.81 -18.21 26.69
CA ALA A 451 6.99 -18.69 28.07
C ALA A 451 8.05 -17.94 28.90
N VAL A 452 8.76 -16.94 28.36
CA VAL A 452 9.84 -16.21 29.08
C VAL A 452 9.58 -14.69 29.14
N ARG A 453 8.33 -14.24 28.90
CA ARG A 453 7.91 -12.86 29.21
C ARG A 453 7.39 -12.80 30.65
N GLY A 454 8.29 -13.03 31.61
CA GLY A 454 8.10 -12.71 33.03
C GLY A 454 8.61 -11.32 33.34
#